data_AF-A0A7V9TMF9-F1
#
_entry.id   AF-A0A7V9TMF9-F1
#
_cell.length_a   1.000
_cell.length_b   1.000
_cell.length_c   1.000
_cell.angle_alpha   90.00
_cell.angle_beta   90.00
_cell.angle_gamma   90.00
#
_symmetry.space_group_name_H-M   'P 1'
#
loop_
_entity.id
_entity.type
_entity.pdbx_description
1 polymer ?
#
loop_
_entity_poly.entity_id
_entity_poly.type
_entity_poly.pdbx_seq_one_letter_code
_entity_poly.pdbx_strand_id
1 'polypeptide(L)' 'LEDRSLVTCTVNETDKRSFLIGLTPSGETLAHRIYQMLKELEEEILGAFSPKDQKSALWLISAITTVTNERRPTT' A
#
# COMPACT_ATOMS: atom_id res chain seq x y z
N LEU A 1 -2.62 -13.77 -8.18
CA LEU A 1 -1.36 -13.05 -8.50
C LEU A 1 -0.25 -14.05 -8.78
N GLU A 2 -0.17 -15.13 -8.01
CA GLU A 2 0.74 -16.25 -8.25
C GLU A 2 0.41 -17.01 -9.54
N ASP A 3 -0.87 -17.29 -9.81
CA ASP A 3 -1.34 -17.88 -11.09
C ASP A 3 -1.02 -17.03 -12.33
N ARG A 4 -0.73 -15.74 -12.11
CA ARG A 4 -0.30 -14.80 -13.16
C ARG A 4 1.20 -14.55 -13.15
N SER A 5 1.93 -15.29 -12.33
CA SER A 5 3.39 -15.22 -12.14
C SER A 5 3.89 -13.81 -11.77
N LEU A 6 3.10 -13.05 -11.01
CA LEU A 6 3.46 -11.70 -10.55
C LEU A 6 4.01 -11.70 -9.11
N VAL A 7 3.72 -12.74 -8.34
CA VAL A 7 4.22 -12.91 -6.98
C VAL A 7 4.74 -14.33 -6.80
N THR A 8 5.69 -14.51 -5.91
CA THR A 8 6.12 -15.82 -5.39
C THR A 8 5.57 -15.99 -3.99
N CYS A 9 5.12 -17.20 -3.67
CA CYS A 9 4.72 -17.59 -2.32
C CYS A 9 5.62 -18.74 -1.86
N THR A 10 6.46 -18.50 -0.85
CA THR A 10 7.30 -19.55 -0.26
C THR A 10 6.96 -19.75 1.21
N VAL A 11 7.02 -20.98 1.69
CA VAL A 11 6.82 -21.26 3.12
C VAL A 11 7.99 -20.67 3.90
N ASN A 12 7.71 -19.98 5.00
CA ASN A 12 8.75 -19.46 5.87
C ASN A 12 9.41 -20.64 6.63
N GLU A 13 10.73 -20.75 6.52
CA GLU A 13 11.49 -21.84 7.16
C GLU A 13 11.52 -21.73 8.69
N THR A 14 11.39 -20.51 9.23
CA THR A 14 11.37 -20.25 10.68
C THR A 14 9.98 -20.49 11.29
N ASP A 15 8.93 -20.23 10.53
CA ASP A 15 7.54 -20.52 10.92
C ASP A 15 6.78 -21.13 9.74
N LYS A 16 6.59 -22.45 9.80
CA LYS A 16 5.92 -23.22 8.75
C LYS A 16 4.43 -22.89 8.57
N ARG A 17 3.84 -22.06 9.45
CA ARG A 17 2.47 -21.54 9.32
C ARG A 17 2.40 -20.21 8.57
N SER A 18 3.55 -19.60 8.31
CA SER A 18 3.68 -18.31 7.64
C SER A 18 4.20 -18.47 6.22
N PHE A 19 3.77 -17.58 5.32
CA PHE A 19 4.22 -17.52 3.94
C PHE A 19 5.00 -16.22 3.70
N LEU A 20 6.10 -16.31 2.97
CA LEU A 20 6.85 -15.20 2.43
C LEU A 20 6.32 -14.90 1.03
N ILE A 21 5.77 -13.69 0.86
CA ILE A 21 5.27 -13.23 -0.43
C ILE A 21 6.27 -12.24 -1.01
N GLY A 22 6.82 -12.56 -2.18
CA GLY A 22 7.72 -11.69 -2.95
C GLY A 22 7.10 -11.28 -4.28
N LEU A 23 7.59 -10.19 -4.87
CA LEU A 23 7.30 -9.87 -6.27
C LEU A 23 8.25 -10.65 -7.18
N THR A 24 7.75 -11.11 -8.32
CA THR A 24 8.60 -11.57 -9.43
C THR A 24 9.11 -10.36 -10.22
N PRO A 25 10.12 -10.50 -11.11
CA PRO A 25 10.54 -9.38 -11.97
C PRO A 25 9.42 -8.78 -12.83
N SER A 26 8.50 -9.62 -13.32
CA SER A 26 7.30 -9.15 -14.03
C SER A 26 6.31 -8.44 -13.09
N GLY A 27 6.18 -8.96 -11.86
CA GLY A 27 5.45 -8.32 -10.77
C GLY A 27 5.98 -6.95 -10.41
N GLU A 28 7.29 -6.79 -10.25
CA GLU A 28 7.96 -5.51 -9.98
C GLU A 28 7.72 -4.51 -11.12
N THR A 29 7.88 -4.95 -12.36
CA THR A 29 7.65 -4.10 -13.54
C THR A 29 6.20 -3.59 -13.56
N LEU A 30 5.24 -4.46 -13.30
CA LEU A 30 3.83 -4.10 -13.26
C LEU A 30 3.51 -3.19 -12.08
N ALA A 31 4.03 -3.52 -10.89
CA ALA A 31 3.85 -2.73 -9.68
C ALA A 31 4.42 -1.32 -9.86
N HIS A 32 5.58 -1.20 -10.50
CA HIS A 32 6.16 0.10 -10.83
C HIS A 32 5.26 0.91 -11.77
N ARG A 33 4.70 0.30 -12.82
CA ARG A 33 3.77 0.98 -13.72
C ARG A 33 2.51 1.45 -13.00
N ILE A 34 1.90 0.60 -12.18
CA ILE A 34 0.74 0.95 -11.38
C ILE A 34 1.07 2.10 -10.43
N TYR A 35 2.24 2.05 -9.78
CA TYR A 35 2.71 3.11 -8.90
C TYR A 35 2.83 4.45 -9.63
N GLN A 36 3.42 4.48 -10.83
CA GLN A 36 3.53 5.72 -11.61
C GLN A 36 2.14 6.27 -11.97
N MET A 37 1.22 5.43 -12.42
CA MET A 37 -0.15 5.86 -12.74
C MET A 37 -0.88 6.42 -11.52
N LEU A 38 -0.74 5.78 -10.35
CA LEU A 38 -1.35 6.26 -9.11
C LEU A 38 -0.71 7.57 -8.66
N LYS A 39 0.59 7.73 -8.84
CA LYS A 39 1.31 8.95 -8.51
C LYS A 39 0.87 10.12 -9.40
N GLU A 40 0.75 9.90 -10.70
CA GLU A 40 0.24 10.91 -11.63
C GLU A 40 -1.18 11.36 -11.25
N LEU A 41 -2.05 10.40 -10.92
CA LEU A 41 -3.40 10.69 -10.46
C LEU A 41 -3.42 11.44 -9.12
N GLU A 42 -2.54 11.06 -8.18
CA GLU A 42 -2.37 11.75 -6.91
C GLU A 42 -1.93 13.20 -7.12
N GLU A 43 -0.95 13.44 -7.99
CA GLU A 43 -0.48 14.78 -8.34
C GLU A 43 -1.58 15.64 -8.98
N GLU A 44 -2.40 15.07 -9.86
CA GLU A 44 -3.55 15.75 -10.46
C GLU A 44 -4.59 16.16 -9.40
N ILE A 45 -4.96 15.23 -8.53
CA ILE A 45 -5.95 15.48 -7.47
C ILE A 45 -5.42 16.51 -6.47
N LEU A 46 -4.19 16.34 -5.99
CA LEU A 46 -3.59 17.24 -5.00
C LEU A 46 -3.34 18.63 -5.59
N GLY A 47 -3.04 18.74 -6.88
CA GLY A 47 -2.88 20.01 -7.59
C GLY A 47 -4.09 20.93 -7.52
N ALA A 48 -5.29 20.38 -7.28
CA ALA A 48 -6.51 21.17 -7.09
C ALA A 48 -6.60 21.86 -5.71
N PHE A 49 -5.70 21.52 -4.77
CA PHE A 49 -5.73 22.02 -3.39
C PHE A 49 -4.47 22.81 -3.05
N SER A 50 -4.60 23.78 -2.15
CA SER A 50 -3.43 24.49 -1.64
C SER A 50 -2.54 23.55 -0.81
N PRO A 51 -1.21 23.77 -0.74
CA PRO A 51 -0.32 22.95 0.09
C PRO A 51 -0.75 22.87 1.57
N LYS A 52 -1.40 23.94 2.08
CA LYS A 52 -1.93 23.98 3.45
C LYS A 52 -3.10 23.01 3.63
N ASP A 53 -3.99 22.94 2.65
CA ASP A 53 -5.17 22.07 2.69
C ASP A 53 -4.75 20.60 2.56
N GLN A 54 -3.81 20.29 1.67
CA GLN A 54 -3.23 18.95 1.54
C GLN A 54 -2.64 18.47 2.87
N LYS A 55 -1.82 19.30 3.53
CA LYS A 55 -1.22 18.97 4.83
C LYS A 55 -2.28 18.75 5.92
N SER A 56 -3.32 19.57 5.93
CA SER A 56 -4.41 19.47 6.90
C SER A 56 -5.22 18.18 6.71
N ALA A 57 -5.51 17.81 5.46
CA ALA A 57 -6.20 16.57 5.12
C ALA A 57 -5.39 15.33 5.54
N LEU A 58 -4.09 15.30 5.24
CA LEU A 58 -3.21 14.19 5.66
C LEU A 58 -3.15 14.05 7.19
N TRP A 59 -3.10 15.16 7.92
CA TRP A 59 -3.12 15.14 9.38
C TRP A 59 -4.43 14.56 9.93
N LEU A 60 -5.58 14.97 9.37
CA LEU A 60 -6.89 14.45 9.76
C LEU A 60 -7.01 12.95 9.50
N ILE A 61 -6.59 12.48 8.32
CA ILE A 61 -6.59 11.05 7.97
C ILE A 61 -5.73 10.25 8.94
N SER A 62 -4.53 10.75 9.27
CA SER A 62 -3.64 10.11 10.25
C SER A 62 -4.29 10.00 11.63
N ALA A 63 -4.88 11.10 12.12
CA ALA A 63 -5.56 11.11 13.42
C ALA A 63 -6.74 10.12 13.47
N ILE A 64 -7.56 10.07 12.40
CA ILE A 64 -8.67 9.10 12.30
C ILE A 64 -8.13 7.66 12.28
N THR A 65 -7.05 7.41 11.54
CA THR A 65 -6.45 6.08 11.43
C THR A 65 -5.91 5.59 12.78
N THR A 66 -5.23 6.47 13.53
CA THR A 66 -4.77 6.17 14.89
C THR A 66 -5.93 5.80 15.81
N VAL A 67 -6.97 6.63 15.85
CA VAL A 67 -8.15 6.37 16.69
C VAL A 67 -8.89 5.10 16.28
N THR A 68 -8.93 4.78 14.98
CA THR A 68 -9.62 3.59 14.47
C THR A 68 -8.84 2.31 14.80
N ASN A 69 -7.50 2.34 14.72
CA ASN A 69 -6.66 1.19 15.07
C ASN A 69 -6.64 0.92 16.57
N GLU A 70 -6.67 1.94 17.42
CA GLU A 70 -6.80 1.79 18.87
C GLU A 70 -8.15 1.19 19.30
N ARG A 71 -9.19 1.31 18.46
CA ARG A 71 -10.54 0.79 18.73
C ARG A 71 -10.82 -0.60 18.15
N ARG A 72 -9.90 -1.24 17.43
CA ARG A 72 -10.03 -2.66 17.06
C ARG A 72 -9.43 -3.51 18.18
N PRO A 73 -10.23 -4.11 19.09
CA PRO A 73 -9.70 -5.15 19.95
C PRO A 73 -9.30 -6.32 19.06
N THR A 74 -8.05 -6.77 19.20
CA THR A 74 -7.58 -8.04 18.64
C THR A 74 -8.41 -9.18 19.23
N THR A 75 -9.42 -9.63 18.50
CA THR A 75 -10.10 -10.93 18.71
C THR A 75 -9.44 -12.00 17.85
#